data_AF-A0A963PGY5-F1
#
_entry.id   AF-A0A963PGY5-F1
#
_cell.length_a   1.000
_cell.length_b   1.000
_cell.length_c   1.000
_cell.angle_alpha   90.00
_cell.angle_beta   90.00
_cell.angle_gamma   90.00
#
_symmetry.space_group_name_H-M   'P 1'
#
loop_
_entity.id
_entity.type
_entity.pdbx_description
1 polymer ?
#
loop_
_entity_poly.entity_id
_entity_poly.type
_entity_poly.pdbx_seq_one_letter_code
_entity_poly.pdbx_strand_id
1 'polypeptide(L)'
;MSQKPTEFAATNLEAWAKAAQKSAPGGDVNALNWITPDGISVKPLYTAEDTKDLPYANTLPGFEPFIRGPQATMYAVRPWTIRQY
;
A
#
# COMPACT_ATOMS: atom_id res chain seq x y z
N MET A 1 -3.78 -36.02 0.40
CA MET A 1 -3.40 -35.49 -0.92
C MET A 1 -2.76 -34.12 -0.71
N SER A 2 -1.43 -34.05 -0.53
CA SER A 2 -0.73 -32.77 -0.34
C SER A 2 -0.25 -32.29 -1.71
N GLN A 3 -0.93 -31.30 -2.29
CA GLN A 3 -0.45 -30.63 -3.50
C GLN A 3 0.74 -29.76 -3.08
N LYS A 4 1.93 -30.04 -3.64
CA LYS A 4 3.09 -29.14 -3.52
C LYS A 4 2.69 -27.77 -4.09
N PRO A 5 3.05 -26.65 -3.44
CA PRO A 5 2.81 -25.33 -3.99
C PRO A 5 3.48 -25.22 -5.35
N THR A 6 2.80 -24.64 -6.33
CA THR A 6 3.40 -24.28 -7.62
C THR A 6 4.52 -23.27 -7.36
N GLU A 7 5.77 -23.66 -7.62
CA GLU A 7 6.93 -22.77 -7.52
C GLU A 7 6.96 -21.84 -8.74
N PHE A 8 6.73 -20.55 -8.49
CA PHE A 8 6.95 -19.50 -9.46
C PHE A 8 8.36 -18.93 -9.29
N ALA A 9 8.98 -18.48 -10.39
CA ALA A 9 10.25 -17.78 -10.31
C ALA A 9 10.08 -16.48 -9.48
N ALA A 10 10.94 -16.29 -8.48
CA ALA A 10 10.93 -15.08 -7.68
C ALA A 10 11.38 -13.88 -8.53
N THR A 11 10.52 -12.87 -8.63
CA THR A 11 10.86 -11.58 -9.26
C THR A 11 11.31 -10.59 -8.19
N ASN A 12 12.24 -9.70 -8.55
CA ASN A 12 12.76 -8.65 -7.66
C ASN A 12 12.49 -7.25 -8.23
N LEU A 13 12.75 -6.22 -7.43
CA LEU A 13 12.50 -4.81 -7.80
C LEU A 13 13.30 -4.38 -9.03
N GLU A 14 14.51 -4.89 -9.23
CA GLU A 14 15.35 -4.57 -10.39
C GLU A 14 14.76 -5.13 -11.69
N ALA A 15 14.29 -6.38 -11.66
CA ALA A 15 13.62 -7.00 -12.80
C ALA A 15 12.35 -6.23 -13.17
N TRP A 16 11.59 -5.78 -12.17
CA TRP A 16 10.45 -4.90 -12.39
C TRP A 16 10.87 -3.56 -13.00
N ALA A 17 11.88 -2.89 -12.44
CA ALA A 17 12.34 -1.58 -12.92
C ALA A 17 12.78 -1.66 -14.39
N LYS A 18 13.54 -2.69 -14.76
CA LYS A 18 13.97 -2.93 -16.15
C LYS A 18 12.79 -3.19 -17.10
N ALA A 19 11.75 -3.88 -16.64
CA ALA A 19 10.54 -4.08 -17.42
C ALA A 19 9.76 -2.76 -17.56
N ALA A 20 9.63 -2.00 -16.47
CA ALA A 20 8.91 -0.72 -16.44
C ALA A 20 9.58 0.34 -17.34
N GLN A 21 10.90 0.39 -17.40
CA GLN A 21 11.66 1.30 -18.29
C GLN A 21 11.22 1.20 -19.76
N LYS A 22 10.83 0.01 -20.23
CA LYS A 22 10.40 -0.18 -21.63
C LYS A 22 9.10 0.55 -21.96
N SER A 23 8.24 0.74 -20.96
CA SER A 23 6.93 1.38 -21.11
C SER A 23 6.90 2.79 -20.52
N ALA A 24 7.95 3.20 -19.81
CA ALA A 24 8.03 4.49 -19.17
C ALA A 24 8.34 5.61 -20.19
N PRO A 25 7.75 6.82 -20.03
CA PRO A 25 8.06 7.96 -20.87
C PRO A 25 9.57 8.25 -20.87
N GLY A 26 10.21 8.17 -22.05
CA GLY A 26 11.65 8.40 -22.19
C GLY A 26 12.54 7.39 -21.45
N GLY A 27 11.99 6.26 -20.98
CA GLY A 27 12.71 5.26 -20.21
C GLY A 27 12.90 5.61 -18.72
N ASP A 28 12.36 6.73 -18.23
CA ASP A 28 12.46 7.10 -16.82
C ASP A 28 11.25 6.58 -16.03
N VAL A 29 11.49 5.59 -15.16
CA VAL A 29 10.46 5.01 -14.29
C VAL A 29 9.90 6.05 -13.32
N ASN A 30 10.67 7.08 -12.93
CA ASN A 30 10.17 8.13 -12.04
C ASN A 30 9.14 9.03 -12.71
N ALA A 31 9.15 9.13 -14.04
CA ALA A 31 8.13 9.85 -14.79
C ALA A 31 6.73 9.19 -14.67
N LEU A 32 6.65 7.98 -14.13
CA LEU A 32 5.38 7.31 -13.80
C LEU A 32 4.80 7.77 -12.46
N ASN A 33 5.54 8.53 -11.65
CA ASN A 33 5.03 9.07 -10.39
C ASN A 33 3.91 10.07 -10.67
N TRP A 34 2.82 9.97 -9.90
CA TRP A 34 1.77 10.97 -9.92
C TRP A 34 2.00 12.00 -8.81
N ILE A 35 2.05 13.29 -9.17
CA ILE A 35 2.07 14.38 -8.20
C ILE A 35 0.63 14.83 -7.96
N THR A 36 0.15 14.67 -6.72
CA THR A 36 -1.18 15.16 -6.35
C THR A 36 -1.21 16.70 -6.39
N PRO A 37 -2.40 17.33 -6.50
CA PRO A 37 -2.52 18.80 -6.41
C PRO A 37 -1.89 19.39 -5.14
N ASP A 38 -1.83 18.62 -4.06
CA ASP A 38 -1.22 19.01 -2.78
C ASP A 38 0.31 18.80 -2.75
N GLY A 39 0.92 18.37 -3.86
CA GLY A 39 2.37 18.19 -4.00
C GLY A 39 2.92 16.85 -3.48
N ILE A 40 2.06 15.86 -3.21
CA ILE A 40 2.49 14.54 -2.73
C ILE A 40 2.84 13.67 -3.93
N SER A 41 4.03 13.05 -3.91
CA SER A 41 4.45 12.09 -4.92
C SER A 41 3.94 10.69 -4.60
N VAL A 42 3.11 10.15 -5.50
CA VAL A 42 2.59 8.78 -5.43
C VAL A 42 3.40 7.90 -6.38
N LYS A 43 4.09 6.90 -5.81
CA LYS A 43 4.90 5.94 -6.58
C LYS A 43 4.00 5.02 -7.41
N PRO A 44 4.45 4.56 -8.59
CA PRO A 44 3.71 3.58 -9.41
C PRO A 44 3.69 2.17 -8.81
N LEU A 45 4.54 1.89 -7.82
CA LEU A 45 4.62 0.61 -7.12
C LEU A 45 5.03 0.83 -5.66
N TYR A 46 4.35 0.14 -4.75
CA TYR A 46 4.71 0.00 -3.34
C TYR A 46 4.84 -1.50 -3.02
N THR A 47 5.74 -1.83 -2.11
CA THR A 47 6.07 -3.20 -1.71
C THR A 47 6.05 -3.36 -0.19
N ALA A 48 6.29 -4.57 0.29
CA ALA A 48 6.44 -4.84 1.72
C ALA A 48 7.58 -4.04 2.37
N GLU A 49 8.63 -3.68 1.61
CA GLU A 49 9.71 -2.85 2.16
C GLU A 49 9.23 -1.43 2.50
N ASP A 50 8.21 -0.90 1.79
CA ASP A 50 7.68 0.45 2.06
C ASP A 50 6.89 0.53 3.38
N THR A 51 6.49 -0.60 3.97
CA THR A 51 5.74 -0.65 5.23
C THR A 51 6.56 -1.14 6.42
N LYS A 52 7.76 -1.67 6.17
CA LYS A 52 8.61 -2.37 7.14
C LYS A 52 8.95 -1.52 8.37
N ASP A 53 9.27 -0.25 8.14
CA ASP A 53 9.71 0.69 9.18
C ASP A 53 8.63 1.71 9.56
N LEU A 54 7.38 1.49 9.12
CA LEU A 54 6.30 2.41 9.47
C LEU A 54 6.02 2.37 10.97
N PRO A 55 6.17 3.50 11.69
CA PRO A 55 5.78 3.56 13.08
C PRO A 55 4.27 3.29 13.17
N TYR A 56 3.87 2.51 14.17
CA TYR A 56 2.48 2.21 14.45
C TYR A 56 1.74 1.32 13.42
N ALA A 57 2.43 0.73 12.44
CA ALA A 57 1.83 -0.21 11.50
C ALA A 57 1.13 -1.40 12.19
N ASN A 58 1.62 -1.80 13.37
CA ASN A 58 1.07 -2.93 14.15
C ASN A 58 0.22 -2.49 15.35
N THR A 59 -0.38 -1.29 15.32
CA THR A 59 -1.33 -0.83 16.36
C THR A 59 -2.72 -1.45 16.19
N LEU A 60 -3.56 -1.31 17.22
CA LEU A 60 -4.94 -1.82 17.25
C LEU A 60 -5.95 -0.65 17.33
N PRO A 61 -7.13 -0.77 16.70
CA PRO A 61 -8.19 0.22 16.84
C PRO A 61 -8.68 0.30 18.29
N GLY A 62 -9.11 1.48 18.74
CA GLY A 62 -9.58 1.70 20.11
C GLY A 62 -8.48 1.93 21.15
N PHE A 63 -7.21 1.95 20.74
CA PHE A 63 -6.06 2.22 21.61
C PHE A 63 -5.17 3.31 21.01
N GLU A 64 -4.48 4.07 21.87
CA GLU A 64 -3.53 5.11 21.45
C GLU A 64 -2.45 4.52 20.50
N PRO A 65 -2.05 5.22 19.42
CA PRO A 65 -2.41 6.58 18.99
C PRO A 65 -3.67 6.66 18.11
N PHE A 66 -4.55 5.66 18.16
CA PHE A 66 -5.85 5.62 17.45
C PHE A 66 -5.78 5.72 15.92
N ILE A 67 -4.63 5.42 15.31
CA ILE A 67 -4.44 5.47 13.83
C ILE A 67 -5.42 4.55 13.10
N ARG A 68 -5.79 3.41 13.70
CA ARG A 68 -6.78 2.48 13.12
C ARG A 68 -8.23 2.77 13.51
N GLY A 69 -8.46 3.87 14.22
CA GLY A 69 -9.78 4.35 14.62
C GLY A 69 -10.00 4.34 16.15
N PRO A 70 -10.99 5.11 16.64
CA PRO A 70 -11.19 5.36 18.06
C PRO A 70 -11.95 4.28 18.83
N GLN A 71 -12.56 3.31 18.16
CA GLN A 71 -13.37 2.25 18.79
C GLN A 71 -12.79 0.88 18.46
N ALA A 72 -12.72 -0.03 19.43
CA ALA A 72 -12.08 -1.33 19.27
C ALA A 72 -12.67 -2.20 18.14
N THR A 73 -13.97 -2.06 17.86
CA THR A 73 -14.67 -2.82 16.81
C THR A 73 -14.98 -2.00 15.55
N MET A 74 -14.74 -0.68 15.57
CA MET A 74 -15.12 0.25 14.51
C MET A 74 -16.53 -0.05 13.95
N TYR A 75 -16.62 -0.30 12.65
CA TYR A 75 -17.89 -0.52 11.95
C TYR A 75 -18.35 -1.97 11.90
N ALA A 76 -17.63 -2.90 12.56
CA ALA A 76 -18.04 -4.31 12.59
C ALA A 76 -19.35 -4.54 13.36
N VAL A 77 -19.67 -3.66 14.33
CA VAL A 77 -20.90 -3.74 15.15
C VAL A 77 -21.88 -2.63 14.81
N ARG A 78 -21.41 -1.39 14.64
CA ARG A 78 -22.26 -0.23 14.34
C ARG A 78 -21.67 0.54 13.16
N PRO A 79 -22.37 0.61 12.00
CA PRO A 79 -21.88 1.35 10.84
C PRO A 79 -21.81 2.86 11.13
N TRP A 80 -21.13 3.60 10.25
CA TRP A 80 -21.10 5.06 10.33
C TRP A 80 -22.52 5.64 10.23
N THR A 81 -22.76 6.75 10.92
CA THR A 81 -24.06 7.42 10.88
C THR A 81 -24.21 8.17 9.56
N ILE A 82 -25.26 7.90 8.79
CA ILE A 82 -25.63 8.72 7.63
C ILE A 82 -26.15 10.06 8.15
N ARG A 83 -25.52 11.16 7.74
CA ARG A 83 -25.94 12.52 8.11
C ARG A 83 -26.27 13.31 6.86
N GLN A 84 -27.53 13.71 6.73
CA GLN A 84 -27.99 14.65 5.71
C GLN A 84 -27.94 16.06 6.28
N TYR A 85 -27.46 17.01 5.47
CA TYR A 85 -27.33 18.43 5.79
C TYR A 85 -28.23 19.25 4.87
#